data_AF-A0A5C7P0M8-F1
#
_entry.id   AF-A0A5C7P0M8-F1
#
_cell.length_a   1.000
_cell.length_b   1.000
_cell.length_c   1.000
_cell.angle_alpha   90.00
_cell.angle_beta   90.00
_cell.angle_gamma   90.00
#
_symmetry.space_group_name_H-M   'P 1'
#
loop_
_entity.id
_entity.type
_entity.pdbx_description
1 polymer ?
#
loop_
_entity_poly.entity_id
_entity_poly.type
_entity_poly.pdbx_seq_one_letter_code
_entity_poly.pdbx_strand_id
1 'polypeptide(L)'
;MKPARARLMTSAAPPVSGPCPREVGIPPDYARRGPIIRGMNTIGVRHEDKNRWERRVPLTPAAVAALVSQDGLDVRVQSSDRRVFDDAAYVEAGATVVAGLDGCDVVLAVKEIPAELLRPDTA
;
A
#
# COMPACT_ATOMS: atom_id res chain seq x y z
N MET A 1 -8.58 33.90 -50.83
CA MET A 1 -7.55 33.01 -50.27
C MET A 1 -7.92 32.78 -48.79
N LYS A 2 -8.56 31.66 -48.43
CA LYS A 2 -8.97 31.32 -47.06
C LYS A 2 -7.99 30.26 -46.50
N PRO A 3 -7.60 30.31 -45.22
CA PRO A 3 -6.69 29.30 -44.67
C PRO A 3 -7.42 27.97 -44.51
N ALA A 4 -6.76 26.89 -44.94
CA ALA A 4 -7.23 25.53 -44.72
C ALA A 4 -7.23 25.21 -43.22
N ARG A 5 -8.38 24.78 -42.70
CA ARG A 5 -8.50 24.28 -41.32
C ARG A 5 -7.79 22.95 -41.19
N ALA A 6 -6.78 22.88 -40.31
CA ALA A 6 -6.16 21.62 -39.92
C ALA A 6 -7.20 20.72 -39.22
N ARG A 7 -7.44 19.54 -39.79
CA ARG A 7 -8.36 18.53 -39.25
C ARG A 7 -7.58 17.73 -38.22
N LEU A 8 -7.82 17.97 -36.92
CA LEU A 8 -7.30 17.10 -35.87
C LEU A 8 -7.86 15.69 -36.09
N MET A 9 -6.97 14.73 -36.32
CA MET A 9 -7.29 13.32 -36.22
C MET A 9 -7.47 12.99 -34.74
N THR A 10 -8.70 13.09 -34.24
CA THR A 10 -9.06 12.47 -32.97
C THR A 10 -9.09 10.97 -33.20
N SER A 11 -8.07 10.27 -32.71
CA SER A 11 -8.11 8.82 -32.57
C SER A 11 -9.10 8.52 -31.46
N ALA A 12 -10.27 8.00 -31.83
CA ALA A 12 -11.23 7.50 -30.87
C ALA A 12 -10.59 6.33 -30.11
N ALA A 13 -10.47 6.46 -28.78
CA ALA A 13 -10.15 5.33 -27.93
C ALA A 13 -11.24 4.25 -28.09
N PRO A 14 -10.89 2.97 -28.23
CA PRO A 14 -11.88 1.91 -28.40
C PRO A 14 -12.77 1.79 -27.15
N PRO A 15 -14.05 1.41 -27.31
CA PRO A 15 -14.96 1.28 -26.18
C PRO A 15 -14.49 0.18 -25.24
N VAL A 16 -14.21 0.55 -23.98
CA VAL A 16 -13.94 -0.39 -22.88
C VAL A 16 -15.25 -1.02 -22.39
N SER A 17 -15.88 -1.81 -23.24
CA SER A 17 -17.05 -2.63 -22.86
C SER A 17 -16.64 -4.11 -22.81
N GLY A 18 -16.00 -4.48 -21.70
CA GLY A 18 -15.72 -5.86 -21.33
C GLY A 18 -15.60 -5.96 -19.80
N PRO A 19 -15.98 -7.08 -19.16
CA PRO A 19 -15.72 -7.27 -17.75
C PRO A 19 -14.22 -7.16 -17.49
N CYS A 20 -13.84 -6.46 -16.41
CA CYS A 20 -12.45 -6.36 -15.97
C CYS A 20 -11.87 -7.79 -15.89
N PRO A 21 -10.78 -8.11 -16.64
CA PRO A 21 -10.27 -9.46 -16.68
C PRO A 21 -9.88 -9.88 -15.26
N ARG A 22 -10.60 -10.86 -14.71
CA ARG A 22 -10.39 -11.36 -13.34
C ARG A 22 -9.10 -12.16 -13.16
N GLU A 23 -8.32 -12.35 -14.22
CA GLU A 23 -7.02 -13.02 -14.19
C GLU A 23 -6.07 -12.36 -15.19
N VAL A 24 -5.62 -11.14 -14.90
CA VAL A 24 -4.30 -10.75 -15.41
C VAL A 24 -3.32 -11.51 -14.54
N GLY A 25 -2.98 -12.72 -14.95
CA GLY A 25 -1.89 -13.47 -14.33
C GLY A 25 -0.69 -12.55 -14.22
N ILE A 26 -0.21 -12.34 -12.99
CA ILE A 26 1.01 -11.59 -12.74
C ILE A 26 2.09 -12.19 -13.66
N PRO A 27 2.79 -11.39 -14.47
CA PRO A 27 3.73 -11.94 -15.44
C PRO A 27 4.79 -12.80 -14.71
N PRO A 28 5.22 -13.90 -15.34
CA PRO A 28 6.01 -14.97 -14.68
C PRO A 28 7.41 -14.54 -14.22
N ASP A 29 7.82 -13.31 -14.54
CA ASP A 29 9.07 -12.69 -14.12
C ASP A 29 8.97 -11.95 -12.77
N TYR A 30 7.76 -11.67 -12.24
CA TYR A 30 7.63 -11.15 -10.87
C TYR A 30 8.02 -12.21 -9.82
N ALA A 31 7.83 -13.49 -10.13
CA ALA A 31 8.18 -14.61 -9.24
C ALA A 31 9.69 -14.97 -9.26
N ARG A 32 10.54 -14.25 -10.01
CA ARG A 32 11.98 -14.52 -10.14
C ARG A 32 12.88 -13.33 -9.78
N ARG A 33 12.71 -12.73 -8.60
CA ARG A 33 13.66 -11.71 -8.11
C ARG A 33 14.57 -12.24 -7.02
N GLY A 34 15.70 -12.83 -7.45
CA GLY A 34 16.99 -12.84 -6.75
C GLY A 34 17.02 -13.33 -5.28
N PRO A 35 18.18 -13.26 -4.61
CA PRO A 35 18.18 -13.40 -3.16
C PRO A 35 17.38 -12.23 -2.60
N ILE A 36 16.26 -12.52 -1.91
CA ILE A 36 15.61 -11.56 -1.02
C ILE A 36 16.71 -10.85 -0.23
N ILE A 37 16.70 -9.52 -0.26
CA ILE A 37 17.64 -8.70 0.48
C ILE A 37 17.46 -9.12 1.95
N ARG A 38 18.35 -9.97 2.46
CA ARG A 38 18.30 -10.51 3.82
C ARG A 38 18.44 -9.32 4.77
N GLY A 39 17.32 -8.76 5.22
CA GLY A 39 17.32 -7.61 6.11
C GLY A 39 16.00 -6.84 6.17
N MET A 40 15.21 -6.78 5.09
CA MET A 40 13.93 -6.06 5.08
C MET A 40 12.78 -6.97 5.52
N ASN A 41 12.64 -7.17 6.83
CA ASN A 41 11.70 -8.14 7.40
C ASN A 41 10.58 -7.49 8.21
N THR A 42 10.63 -6.16 8.44
CA THR A 42 9.65 -5.48 9.28
C THR A 42 8.84 -4.43 8.51
N ILE A 43 7.51 -4.60 8.49
CA ILE A 43 6.55 -3.67 7.90
C ILE A 43 5.82 -2.92 9.02
N GLY A 44 5.85 -1.59 8.96
CA GLY A 44 5.07 -0.69 9.81
C GLY A 44 3.78 -0.22 9.13
N VAL A 45 2.65 -0.31 9.82
CA VAL A 45 1.37 0.29 9.40
C VAL A 45 1.11 1.55 10.23
N ARG A 46 1.18 2.72 9.60
CA ARG A 46 1.05 4.03 10.28
C ARG A 46 -0.40 4.36 10.62
N HIS A 47 -0.60 5.04 11.75
CA HIS A 47 -1.85 5.70 12.08
C HIS A 47 -2.08 6.92 11.18
N GLU A 48 -3.21 6.94 10.48
CA GLU A 48 -3.56 8.04 9.59
C GLU A 48 -4.22 9.21 10.34
N ASP A 49 -3.59 10.38 10.27
CA ASP A 49 -3.95 11.59 11.02
C ASP A 49 -4.36 12.77 10.13
N LYS A 50 -4.11 12.70 8.81
CA LYS A 50 -4.29 13.84 7.88
C LYS A 50 -5.74 14.30 7.74
N ASN A 51 -6.69 13.38 7.70
CA ASN A 51 -8.10 13.69 7.55
C ASN A 51 -8.93 13.01 8.63
N ARG A 52 -9.76 13.78 9.32
CA ARG A 52 -10.61 13.26 10.40
C ARG A 52 -11.60 12.17 9.98
N TRP A 53 -11.93 12.12 8.69
CA TRP A 53 -12.86 11.16 8.12
C TRP A 53 -12.15 9.98 7.43
N GLU A 54 -10.82 9.96 7.41
CA GLU A 54 -10.07 8.86 6.83
C GLU A 54 -10.05 7.69 7.81
N ARG A 55 -10.73 6.61 7.43
CA ARG A 55 -10.81 5.39 8.23
C ARG A 55 -10.19 4.18 7.53
N ARG A 56 -9.71 4.38 6.30
CA ARG A 56 -9.07 3.32 5.52
C ARG A 56 -7.71 3.00 6.11
N VAL A 57 -7.23 1.80 5.80
CA VAL A 57 -5.94 1.28 6.22
C VAL A 57 -5.18 0.81 4.98
N PRO A 58 -3.84 0.90 4.97
CA PRO A 58 -3.04 0.39 3.85
C PRO A 58 -3.04 -1.15 3.81
N LEU A 59 -3.15 -1.80 4.98
CA LEU A 59 -3.24 -3.25 5.13
C LEU A 59 -4.41 -3.62 6.04
N THR A 60 -5.27 -4.53 5.57
CA THR A 60 -6.37 -5.10 6.37
C THR A 60 -5.83 -6.20 7.28
N PRO A 61 -6.53 -6.54 8.39
CA PRO A 61 -6.15 -7.67 9.25
C PRO A 61 -5.98 -8.98 8.48
N ALA A 62 -6.82 -9.25 7.48
CA ALA A 62 -6.69 -10.44 6.64
C ALA A 62 -5.39 -10.44 5.80
N ALA A 63 -5.00 -9.28 5.25
CA ALA A 63 -3.74 -9.16 4.52
C ALA A 63 -2.53 -9.30 5.46
N VAL A 64 -2.62 -8.75 6.66
CA VAL A 64 -1.59 -8.93 7.70
C VAL A 64 -1.43 -10.40 8.07
N ALA A 65 -2.52 -11.13 8.30
CA ALA A 65 -2.46 -12.56 8.60
C ALA A 65 -1.78 -13.35 7.48
N ALA A 66 -2.01 -13.01 6.22
CA ALA A 66 -1.32 -13.62 5.08
C ALA A 66 0.18 -13.32 5.10
N LEU A 67 0.58 -12.06 5.27
CA LEU A 67 2.00 -11.66 5.32
C LEU A 67 2.76 -12.32 6.48
N VAL A 68 2.13 -12.43 7.65
CA VAL A 68 2.74 -13.06 8.82
C VAL A 68 2.86 -14.57 8.63
N SER A 69 1.79 -15.24 8.16
CA SER A 69 1.76 -16.70 8.07
C SER A 69 2.45 -17.29 6.84
N GLN A 70 2.40 -16.60 5.69
CA GLN A 70 2.93 -17.10 4.42
C GLN A 70 4.36 -16.62 4.17
N ASP A 71 4.65 -15.35 4.47
CA ASP A 71 5.93 -14.73 4.16
C ASP A 71 6.84 -14.58 5.39
N GLY A 72 6.32 -14.83 6.61
CA GLY A 72 7.09 -14.77 7.85
C GLY A 72 7.55 -13.35 8.22
N LEU A 73 6.80 -12.33 7.78
CA LEU A 73 7.14 -10.92 8.01
C LEU A 73 6.73 -10.46 9.41
N ASP A 74 7.53 -9.59 10.02
CA ASP A 74 7.18 -8.89 11.26
C ASP A 74 6.34 -7.65 10.90
N VAL A 75 5.04 -7.70 11.23
CA VAL A 75 4.13 -6.58 10.98
C VAL A 75 3.87 -5.83 12.28
N ARG A 76 4.23 -4.54 12.31
CA ARG A 76 4.00 -3.63 13.43
C ARG A 76 2.93 -2.62 13.06
N VAL A 77 1.90 -2.50 13.88
CA VAL A 77 0.75 -1.62 13.62
C VAL A 77 0.74 -0.52 14.66
N GLN A 78 0.75 0.73 14.21
CA GLN A 78 0.59 1.85 15.14
C GLN A 78 -0.85 1.91 15.66
N SER A 79 -1.01 1.99 16.99
CA SER A 79 -2.33 2.11 17.61
C SER A 79 -3.13 3.31 17.08
N SER A 80 -4.43 3.13 16.88
CA SER A 80 -5.33 4.14 16.30
C SER A 80 -6.77 3.91 16.76
N ASP A 81 -7.45 4.99 17.07
CA ASP A 81 -8.87 5.07 17.44
C ASP A 81 -9.81 5.41 16.27
N ARG A 82 -9.26 5.75 15.09
CA ARG A 82 -10.05 6.31 13.97
C ARG A 82 -10.37 5.28 12.89
N ARG A 83 -9.42 4.38 12.64
CA ARG A 83 -9.48 3.41 11.55
C ARG A 83 -10.66 2.43 11.69
N VAL A 84 -11.00 1.75 10.60
CA VAL A 84 -12.17 0.86 10.54
C VAL A 84 -11.99 -0.45 11.31
N PHE A 85 -10.76 -0.92 11.51
CA PHE A 85 -10.43 -2.14 12.26
C PHE A 85 -9.75 -1.77 13.58
N ASP A 86 -10.20 -2.30 14.70
CA ASP A 86 -9.62 -2.05 16.02
C ASP A 86 -8.23 -2.71 16.20
N ASP A 87 -7.56 -2.41 17.31
CA ASP A 87 -6.23 -2.96 17.62
C ASP A 87 -6.27 -4.48 17.81
N ALA A 88 -7.35 -5.03 18.39
CA ALA A 88 -7.42 -6.46 18.69
C ALA A 88 -7.46 -7.29 17.40
N ALA A 89 -8.16 -6.83 16.36
CA ALA A 89 -8.17 -7.50 15.05
C ALA A 89 -6.76 -7.67 14.44
N TYR A 90 -5.84 -6.73 14.68
CA TYR A 90 -4.46 -6.85 14.20
C TYR A 90 -3.62 -7.79 15.07
N VAL A 91 -3.84 -7.79 16.40
CA VAL A 91 -3.20 -8.74 17.31
C VAL A 91 -3.62 -10.17 16.96
N GLU A 92 -4.91 -10.41 16.70
CA GLU A 92 -5.44 -11.70 16.26
C GLU A 92 -4.86 -12.14 14.91
N ALA A 93 -4.58 -11.18 14.02
CA ALA A 93 -3.91 -11.43 12.74
C ALA A 93 -2.40 -11.70 12.87
N GLY A 94 -1.83 -11.62 14.08
CA GLY A 94 -0.41 -11.90 14.33
C GLY A 94 0.52 -10.69 14.20
N ALA A 95 -0.01 -9.47 14.11
CA ALA A 95 0.78 -8.25 14.17
C ALA A 95 1.04 -7.79 15.60
N THR A 96 2.12 -7.01 15.78
CA THR A 96 2.43 -6.34 17.03
C THR A 96 1.88 -4.91 17.02
N VAL A 97 0.98 -4.58 17.93
CA VAL A 97 0.50 -3.19 18.09
C VAL A 97 1.52 -2.38 18.90
N VAL A 98 1.96 -1.24 18.36
CA VAL A 98 3.02 -0.39 18.90
C VAL A 98 2.59 1.08 18.95
N ALA A 99 3.26 1.89 19.78
CA ALA A 99 3.02 3.34 19.83
C ALA A 99 3.71 4.11 18.68
N GLY A 100 4.85 3.59 18.21
CA GLY A 100 5.67 4.20 17.16
C GLY A 100 6.26 3.15 16.23
N LEU A 101 6.67 3.58 15.04
CA LEU A 101 7.19 2.71 13.97
C LEU A 101 8.71 2.86 13.80
N ASP A 102 9.40 3.07 14.91
CA ASP A 102 10.86 3.10 14.95
C ASP A 102 11.44 1.71 14.68
N GLY A 103 12.43 1.67 13.78
CA GLY A 103 13.08 0.42 13.36
C GLY A 103 12.27 -0.47 12.42
N CYS A 104 11.20 0.02 11.80
CA CYS A 104 10.56 -0.66 10.66
C CYS A 104 11.34 -0.35 9.37
N ASP A 105 11.57 -1.37 8.54
CA ASP A 105 12.26 -1.21 7.26
C ASP A 105 11.40 -0.48 6.23
N VAL A 106 10.09 -0.77 6.25
CA VAL A 106 9.09 -0.15 5.37
C VAL A 106 7.92 0.34 6.21
N VAL A 107 7.48 1.58 5.99
CA VAL A 107 6.27 2.13 6.62
C VAL A 107 5.23 2.44 5.55
N LEU A 108 4.02 1.93 5.75
CA LEU A 108 2.88 2.11 4.84
C LEU A 108 1.87 3.08 5.45
N ALA A 109 1.36 3.99 4.60
CA ALA A 109 0.32 4.97 4.93
C ALA A 109 -0.68 5.09 3.78
N VAL A 110 -1.88 5.64 4.05
CA VAL A 110 -2.91 5.85 3.01
C VAL A 110 -2.71 7.20 2.32
N LYS A 111 -2.35 8.23 3.10
CA LYS A 111 -2.07 9.57 2.60
C LYS A 111 -0.61 9.94 2.78
N GLU A 112 -0.28 11.08 2.19
CA GLU A 112 1.03 11.72 2.32
C GLU A 112 1.38 11.91 3.80
N ILE A 113 2.56 11.45 4.17
CA ILE A 113 3.15 11.67 5.49
C ILE A 113 3.74 13.09 5.50
N PRO A 114 3.45 13.91 6.52
CA PRO A 114 4.11 15.21 6.69
C PRO A 114 5.63 15.08 6.67
N ALA A 115 6.32 15.99 5.99
CA ALA A 115 7.76 15.88 5.75
C ALA A 115 8.57 15.87 7.05
N GLU A 116 8.07 16.56 8.08
CA GLU A 116 8.63 16.60 9.43
C GLU A 116 8.61 15.27 10.18
N LEU A 117 7.75 14.32 9.76
CA LEU A 117 7.68 12.99 10.35
C LEU A 117 8.53 11.96 9.58
N LEU A 118 9.06 12.34 8.42
CA LEU A 118 9.95 11.49 7.65
C LEU A 118 11.36 11.54 8.24
N ARG A 119 11.98 10.37 8.37
CA ARG A 119 13.39 10.31 8.80
C ARG A 119 14.29 10.77 7.65
N PRO A 120 15.30 11.61 7.92
CA PRO A 120 16.30 11.93 6.92
C PRO A 120 17.07 10.67 6.49
N ASP A 121 17.59 10.68 5.26
CA ASP A 121 18.47 9.63 4.72
C ASP A 121 17.90 8.20 4.70
N THR A 122 16.57 8.07 4.67
CA THR A 122 15.85 6.79 4.50
C THR A 122 15.16 6.79 3.12
N ALA A 123 15.82 6.30 2.08
CA ALA A 123 15.29 6.17 0.72
C ALA A 123 15.91 4.98 -0.03
#